data_AF-F8C824-F1
#
_entry.id   AF-F8C824-F1
#
_cell.length_a   1.000
_cell.length_b   1.000
_cell.length_c   1.000
_cell.angle_alpha   90.00
_cell.angle_beta   90.00
_cell.angle_gamma   90.00
#
_symmetry.space_group_name_H-M   'P 1'
#
loop_
_entity.id
_entity.type
_entity.pdbx_description
1 polymer ?
#
loop_
_entity_poly.entity_id
_entity_poly.type
_entity_poly.pdbx_seq_one_letter_code
_entity_poly.pdbx_strand_id
1 'polypeptide(L)' 'MSAFTSITGPGPLGHVVTLRARDVEVESHAPTRQTAEEDAALALTRELRRQDLVSARRVHRSLSRRRP' A
#
# COMPACT_ATOMS: atom_id res chain seq x y z
N MET A 1 -7.03 13.96 2.73
CA MET A 1 -6.79 13.62 1.31
C MET A 1 -5.48 12.86 1.23
N SER A 2 -5.50 11.57 0.82
CA SER A 2 -4.27 10.83 0.53
C SER A 2 -3.84 11.16 -0.89
N ALA A 3 -2.71 11.85 -1.05
CA ALA A 3 -2.11 12.08 -2.36
C ALA A 3 -1.46 10.78 -2.84
N PHE A 4 -1.88 10.28 -3.99
CA PHE A 4 -1.28 9.11 -4.64
C PHE A 4 -0.37 9.60 -5.76
N THR A 5 0.88 9.12 -5.79
CA THR A 5 1.77 9.31 -6.93
C THR A 5 1.83 8.01 -7.70
N SER A 6 1.43 8.05 -8.97
CA SER A 6 1.45 6.92 -9.90
C SER A 6 2.52 7.16 -10.96
N ILE A 7 3.41 6.19 -11.14
CA ILE A 7 4.37 6.16 -12.25
C ILE A 7 3.98 4.97 -13.13
N THR A 8 3.67 5.24 -14.40
CA THR A 8 3.31 4.20 -15.38
C THR A 8 4.34 4.12 -16.49
N GLY A 9 4.73 2.89 -16.84
CA GLY A 9 5.66 2.63 -17.94
C GLY A 9 5.32 1.33 -18.68
N PRO A 10 5.58 1.25 -20.00
CA PRO A 10 5.55 -0.02 -20.73
C PRO A 10 6.79 -0.85 -20.35
N GLY A 11 6.57 -2.08 -19.88
CA GLY A 11 7.61 -3.05 -19.54
C GLY A 11 7.54 -4.31 -20.41
N PRO A 12 8.56 -5.18 -20.36
CA PRO A 12 8.64 -6.40 -21.20
C PRO A 12 7.51 -7.41 -20.93
N LEU A 13 6.78 -7.27 -19.81
CA LEU A 13 5.68 -8.14 -19.39
C LEU A 13 4.30 -7.46 -19.47
N GLY A 14 4.20 -6.23 -19.98
CA GLY A 14 2.94 -5.46 -20.03
C GLY A 14 3.08 -4.06 -19.42
N HIS A 15 2.06 -3.59 -18.71
CA HIS A 15 2.06 -2.31 -18.03
C HIS A 15 2.54 -2.46 -16.58
N VAL A 16 3.40 -1.54 -16.16
CA VAL A 16 3.85 -1.44 -14.76
C VAL A 16 3.24 -0.20 -14.14
N VAL A 17 2.63 -0.37 -12.97
CA VAL A 17 2.08 0.71 -12.16
C VAL A 17 2.71 0.63 -10.78
N THR A 18 3.36 1.73 -10.38
CA THR A 18 3.87 1.89 -9.02
C THR A 18 3.02 2.94 -8.30
N LEU A 19 2.38 2.54 -7.20
CA LEU A 19 1.64 3.44 -6.32
C LEU A 19 2.38 3.63 -5.01
N ARG A 20 2.45 4.88 -4.56
CA ARG A 20 3.07 5.26 -3.28
C ARG A 20 2.07 6.01 -2.41
N ALA A 21 2.02 5.65 -1.13
CA ALA A 21 1.28 6.38 -0.10
C ALA A 21 1.91 6.18 1.29
N ARG A 22 2.09 7.28 2.03
CA ARG A 22 2.79 7.30 3.33
C ARG A 22 4.17 6.62 3.20
N ASP A 23 4.42 5.55 3.96
CA ASP A 23 5.64 4.76 3.96
C ASP A 23 5.48 3.42 3.22
N VAL A 24 4.52 3.34 2.30
CA VAL A 24 4.24 2.14 1.50
C VAL A 24 4.39 2.45 0.03
N GLU A 25 5.12 1.58 -0.65
CA GLU A 25 5.25 1.53 -2.10
C GLU A 25 4.84 0.13 -2.58
N VAL A 26 4.00 0.10 -3.61
CA VAL A 26 3.55 -1.14 -4.22
C VAL A 26 3.69 -1.03 -5.73
N GLU A 27 4.27 -2.06 -6.33
CA GLU A 27 4.38 -2.23 -7.78
C GLU A 27 3.47 -3.37 -8.24
N SER A 28 2.77 -3.16 -9.34
CA SER A 28 1.97 -4.19 -10.01
C SER A 28 2.25 -4.23 -11.50
N HIS A 29 2.16 -5.44 -12.06
CA HIS A 29 2.35 -5.72 -13.48
C HIS A 29 1.11 -6.42 -14.03
N ALA A 30 0.56 -5.90 -15.13
CA ALA A 30 -0.57 -6.54 -15.80
C ALA A 30 -0.58 -6.29 -17.32
N PRO A 31 -1.33 -7.10 -18.10
CA PRO A 31 -1.44 -6.91 -19.55
C PRO A 31 -2.05 -5.57 -19.97
N THR A 32 -2.85 -4.93 -19.10
CA THR A 32 -3.43 -3.61 -19.36
C THR A 32 -3.09 -2.66 -18.22
N ARG A 33 -3.03 -1.36 -18.55
CA ARG A 33 -2.81 -0.30 -17.56
C ARG A 33 -3.88 -0.31 -16.47
N GLN A 34 -5.15 -0.46 -16.86
CA GLN A 34 -6.27 -0.45 -15.92
C GLN A 34 -6.14 -1.58 -14.90
N THR A 35 -5.86 -2.81 -15.35
CA THR A 35 -5.67 -3.95 -14.45
C THR A 35 -4.49 -3.74 -13.52
N ALA A 36 -3.37 -3.21 -14.02
CA ALA A 36 -2.21 -2.90 -13.18
C ALA A 36 -2.53 -1.84 -12.11
N GLU A 37 -3.34 -0.83 -12.44
CA GLU A 37 -3.80 0.20 -11.49
C GLU A 37 -4.75 -0.39 -10.43
N GLU A 38 -5.72 -1.21 -10.83
CA GLU A 38 -6.65 -1.89 -9.91
C GLU A 38 -5.91 -2.83 -8.94
N ASP A 39 -4.96 -3.63 -9.45
CA ASP A 39 -4.15 -4.53 -8.65
C ASP A 39 -3.24 -3.77 -7.68
N ALA A 40 -2.55 -2.72 -8.16
CA ALA A 40 -1.71 -1.88 -7.32
C ALA A 40 -2.53 -1.19 -6.22
N ALA A 41 -3.74 -0.69 -6.55
CA ALA A 41 -4.61 -0.03 -5.59
C ALA A 41 -5.12 -1.00 -4.51
N LEU A 42 -5.50 -2.22 -4.91
CA LEU A 42 -5.93 -3.27 -4.00
C LEU A 42 -4.81 -3.67 -3.04
N ALA A 43 -3.61 -3.89 -3.58
CA ALA A 43 -2.43 -4.27 -2.79
C ALA A 43 -2.01 -3.15 -1.82
N LEU A 44 -1.97 -1.89 -2.28
CA LEU A 44 -1.68 -0.73 -1.43
C LEU A 44 -2.71 -0.58 -0.30
N THR A 45 -4.00 -0.73 -0.60
CA THR A 45 -5.06 -0.64 0.42
C THR A 45 -4.92 -1.72 1.48
N ARG A 46 -4.58 -2.95 1.08
CA ARG A 46 -4.33 -4.06 2.00
C ARG A 46 -3.12 -3.80 2.90
N GLU A 47 -2.04 -3.23 2.35
CA GLU A 47 -0.85 -2.90 3.11
C GLU A 47 -1.09 -1.77 4.12
N LEU A 48 -1.76 -0.70 3.68
CA LEU A 48 -2.14 0.40 4.58
C LEU A 48 -3.02 -0.09 5.73
N ARG A 49 -4.04 -0.93 5.44
CA ARG A 49 -4.87 -1.55 6.48
C ARG A 49 -4.03 -2.41 7.43
N ARG A 50 -3.05 -3.16 6.92
CA ARG A 50 -2.14 -3.95 7.78
C ARG A 50 -1.31 -3.05 8.69
N GLN A 51 -0.76 -1.95 8.19
CA GLN A 51 -0.01 -0.98 8.99
C GLN A 51 -0.87 -0.32 10.07
N ASP A 52 -2.12 0.04 9.75
CA ASP A 52 -3.06 0.61 10.72
C ASP A 52 -3.36 -0.39 11.85
N LEU A 53 -3.55 -1.68 11.54
CA LEU A 53 -3.76 -2.74 12.54
C LEU A 53 -2.52 -2.97 13.41
N VAL A 54 -1.31 -2.96 12.83
CA VAL A 54 -0.06 -3.06 13.58
C VAL A 54 0.11 -1.87 14.53
N SER A 55 -0.20 -0.67 14.06
CA SER A 55 -0.13 0.56 14.86
C SER A 55 -1.11 0.53 16.02
N ALA A 56 -2.36 0.14 15.78
CA ALA A 56 -3.37 -0.03 16.84
C ALA A 56 -2.90 -1.05 17.90
N ARG A 57 -2.36 -2.20 17.47
CA ARG A 57 -1.86 -3.24 18.39
C ARG A 57 -0.67 -2.77 19.23
N ARG A 58 0.23 -1.93 18.68
CA ARG A 58 1.35 -1.33 19.42
C ARG A 58 0.85 -0.37 20.52
N VAL A 59 -0.18 0.43 20.25
CA VAL A 59 -0.81 1.32 21.24
C VAL A 59 -1.45 0.53 22.38
N HIS A 60 -2.18 -0.55 22.08
CA HIS A 60 -2.75 -1.39 23.13
C HIS A 60 -1.67 -2.05 24.01
N ARG A 61 -0.54 -2.45 23.43
CA ARG A 61 0.57 -3.07 24.18
C ARG A 61 1.31 -2.07 25.08
N SER A 62 1.45 -0.81 24.66
CA SER A 62 2.10 0.22 25.49
C SER A 62 1.23 0.65 26.67
N LEU A 63 -0.09 0.79 26.47
CA LEU A 63 -1.03 1.11 27.54
C LEU A 63 -1.15 -0.02 28.58
N SER A 64 -1.04 -1.28 28.16
CA SER A 64 -1.11 -2.42 29.08
C SER A 64 0.10 -2.57 30.00
N ARG A 65 1.24 -1.92 29.70
CA ARG A 65 2.46 -1.98 30.54
C ARG A 65 2.59 -0.81 31.53
N ARG A 66 1.67 0.15 31.50
CA ARG A 66 1.52 1.15 32.56
C ARG A 66 0.49 0.64 33.57
N ARG A 67 0.89 -0.32 34.40
CA ARG A 67 0.31 -0.49 35.73
C ARG A 67 1.38 -0.10 36.76
N PRO A 68 0.98 0.60 37.83
CA PRO A 68 1.86 1.34 38.74
C PRO A 68 2.86 0.46 39.47
#